data_AF-A0A1H7RD81-F1
#
_entry.id   AF-A0A1H7RD81-F1
#
_cell.length_a   1.000
_cell.length_b   1.000
_cell.length_c   1.000
_cell.angle_alpha   90.00
_cell.angle_beta   90.00
_cell.angle_gamma   90.00
#
_symmetry.space_group_name_H-M   'P 1'
#
loop_
_entity.id
_entity.type
_entity.pdbx_description
1 polymer ?
#
loop_
_entity_poly.entity_id
_entity_poly.type
_entity_poly.pdbx_seq_one_letter_code
_entity_poly.pdbx_strand_id
1 'polypeptide(L)'
;MPFIAKMTDDLLEFAEAPKEIEILDENGELLLAGDTDRRFFEASWMHRYKEKYYFSYSTGDTHFICYAIGDTPYGPFTYGGKILEPVVGWTSHHSICKVGDAWYLFYHDSSLSKGVTHLRSVKVTELHHLEDGSIKTIAPYSK
;
A
#
# COMPACT_ATOMS: atom_id res chain seq x y z
N MET A 1 -6.96 4.71 -11.73
CA MET A 1 -7.54 4.56 -10.38
C MET A 1 -7.63 3.07 -10.03
N PRO A 2 -7.50 2.68 -8.75
CA PRO A 2 -7.72 1.30 -8.32
C PRO A 2 -9.21 0.93 -8.34
N PHE A 3 -9.51 -0.37 -8.42
CA PHE A 3 -10.88 -0.91 -8.41
C PHE A 3 -11.08 -1.92 -7.28
N ILE A 4 -12.33 -2.05 -6.83
CA ILE A 4 -12.79 -3.06 -5.88
C ILE A 4 -14.09 -3.72 -6.36
N ALA A 5 -14.20 -5.02 -6.16
CA ALA A 5 -15.43 -5.78 -6.35
C ALA A 5 -15.54 -6.84 -5.26
N LYS A 6 -16.71 -6.97 -4.64
CA LYS A 6 -17.02 -8.10 -3.78
C LYS A 6 -17.01 -9.39 -4.61
N MET A 7 -16.34 -10.43 -4.11
CA MET A 7 -16.40 -11.77 -4.68
C MET A 7 -17.71 -12.47 -4.31
N THR A 8 -18.19 -13.37 -5.15
CA THR A 8 -19.21 -14.35 -4.79
C THR A 8 -18.72 -15.27 -3.66
N ASP A 9 -19.65 -15.92 -2.96
CA ASP A 9 -19.31 -16.78 -1.81
C ASP A 9 -18.44 -17.99 -2.21
N ASP A 10 -18.48 -18.43 -3.47
CA ASP A 10 -17.62 -19.48 -4.03
C ASP A 10 -16.25 -18.98 -4.52
N LEU A 11 -16.03 -17.66 -4.49
CA LEU A 11 -14.79 -16.96 -4.89
C LEU A 11 -14.41 -17.09 -6.38
N LEU A 12 -15.34 -17.49 -7.24
CA LEU A 12 -15.06 -17.68 -8.67
C LEU A 12 -15.44 -16.48 -9.54
N GLU A 13 -16.35 -15.63 -9.07
CA GLU A 13 -16.88 -14.49 -9.81
C GLU A 13 -16.97 -13.22 -8.94
N PHE A 14 -17.23 -12.09 -9.58
CA PHE A 14 -17.61 -10.87 -8.86
C PHE A 14 -19.12 -10.87 -8.60
N ALA A 15 -19.50 -10.62 -7.34
CA ALA A 15 -20.90 -10.46 -6.92
C ALA A 15 -21.48 -9.10 -7.32
N GLU A 16 -20.66 -8.21 -7.86
CA GLU A 16 -21.03 -6.86 -8.32
C GLU A 16 -20.09 -6.39 -9.43
N ALA A 17 -20.51 -5.37 -10.18
CA ALA A 17 -19.60 -4.69 -11.09
C ALA A 17 -18.47 -4.00 -10.30
N PRO A 18 -17.21 -4.04 -10.78
CA PRO A 18 -16.11 -3.32 -10.14
C PRO A 18 -16.40 -1.83 -10.00
N LYS A 19 -16.06 -1.29 -8.82
CA LYS A 19 -16.21 0.13 -8.47
C LYS A 19 -14.83 0.76 -8.31
N GLU A 20 -14.70 2.01 -8.68
CA GLU A 20 -13.47 2.77 -8.44
C GLU A 20 -13.28 3.04 -6.95
N ILE A 21 -12.04 2.92 -6.49
CA ILE A 21 -11.63 3.39 -5.16
C ILE A 21 -11.14 4.83 -5.31
N GLU A 22 -11.76 5.74 -4.55
CA GLU A 22 -11.35 7.13 -4.44
C GLU A 22 -10.28 7.28 -3.35
N ILE A 23 -9.19 7.98 -3.70
CA ILE A 23 -8.13 8.34 -2.76
C ILE A 23 -8.08 9.86 -2.67
N LEU A 24 -8.29 10.38 -1.47
CA LEU A 24 -8.44 11.79 -1.17
C LEU A 24 -7.18 12.33 -0.47
N ASP A 25 -6.93 13.62 -0.63
CA ASP A 25 -5.96 14.37 0.16
C ASP A 25 -6.53 14.76 1.54
N GLU A 26 -5.74 15.50 2.32
CA GLU A 26 -6.12 15.99 3.65
C GLU A 26 -7.31 16.95 3.67
N ASN A 27 -7.67 17.54 2.53
CA ASN A 27 -8.79 18.46 2.37
C ASN A 27 -10.05 17.75 1.83
N GLY A 28 -9.96 16.45 1.53
CA GLY A 28 -11.04 15.67 0.95
C GLY A 28 -11.14 15.77 -0.58
N GLU A 29 -10.11 16.28 -1.25
CA GLU A 29 -10.06 16.37 -2.72
C GLU A 29 -9.39 15.13 -3.32
N LEU A 30 -9.82 14.70 -4.51
CA LEU A 30 -9.23 13.55 -5.19
C LEU A 30 -7.75 13.80 -5.53
N LEU A 31 -6.89 12.83 -5.24
CA LEU A 31 -5.50 12.86 -5.69
C LEU A 31 -5.46 12.84 -7.22
N LEU A 32 -4.83 13.86 -7.80
CA LEU A 32 -4.76 14.06 -9.24
C LEU A 32 -3.66 13.21 -9.88
N ALA A 33 -3.80 12.92 -11.17
CA ALA A 33 -2.81 12.14 -11.93
C ALA A 33 -1.39 12.76 -11.94
N GLY A 34 -1.29 14.08 -11.77
CA GLY A 34 -0.02 14.80 -11.70
C GLY A 34 0.67 14.72 -10.32
N ASP A 35 -0.03 14.25 -9.29
CA ASP A 35 0.51 14.11 -7.94
C ASP A 35 1.23 12.76 -7.79
N THR A 36 2.33 12.60 -8.52
CA THR A 36 3.05 11.32 -8.67
C THR A 36 3.63 10.78 -7.37
N ASP A 37 3.81 11.62 -6.35
CA ASP A 37 4.30 11.20 -5.03
C ASP A 37 3.21 10.53 -4.18
N ARG A 38 1.93 10.75 -4.49
CA ARG A 38 0.81 10.26 -3.67
C ARG A 38 -0.20 9.41 -4.44
N ARG A 39 -0.38 9.63 -5.75
CA ARG A 39 -1.40 8.91 -6.54
C ARG A 39 -1.12 7.40 -6.59
N PHE A 40 -2.18 6.64 -6.81
CA PHE A 40 -2.07 5.21 -7.10
C PHE A 40 -1.33 4.96 -8.42
N PHE A 41 -0.47 3.94 -8.44
CA PHE A 41 0.11 3.36 -9.66
C PHE A 41 -0.20 1.86 -9.76
N GLU A 42 0.18 1.06 -8.76
CA GLU A 42 -0.05 -0.39 -8.72
C GLU A 42 0.00 -0.96 -7.28
N ALA A 43 0.07 -2.29 -7.14
CA ALA A 43 0.33 -2.99 -5.87
C ALA A 43 -0.71 -2.74 -4.76
N SER A 44 -1.99 -2.74 -5.12
CA SER A 44 -3.09 -2.64 -4.17
C SER A 44 -3.00 -3.71 -3.08
N TRP A 45 -2.99 -3.29 -1.82
CA TRP A 45 -3.10 -4.15 -0.65
C TRP A 45 -4.03 -3.54 0.39
N MET A 46 -4.95 -4.34 0.91
CA MET A 46 -5.89 -3.94 1.96
C MET A 46 -5.60 -4.71 3.24
N HIS A 47 -5.49 -4.02 4.37
CA HIS A 47 -5.55 -4.64 5.69
C HIS A 47 -6.45 -3.85 6.64
N ARG A 48 -6.94 -4.52 7.68
CA ARG A 48 -7.72 -3.88 8.75
C ARG A 48 -6.88 -3.76 10.01
N TYR A 49 -6.78 -2.56 10.56
CA TYR A 49 -6.15 -2.31 11.86
C TYR A 49 -7.11 -1.49 12.74
N LYS A 50 -7.40 -2.01 13.94
CA LYS A 50 -8.56 -1.60 14.74
C LYS A 50 -9.83 -1.71 13.87
N GLU A 51 -10.69 -0.71 13.88
CA GLU A 51 -11.93 -0.65 13.10
C GLU A 51 -11.78 0.12 11.77
N LYS A 52 -10.55 0.32 11.28
CA LYS A 52 -10.27 1.08 10.05
C LYS A 52 -9.64 0.21 8.97
N TYR A 53 -9.91 0.57 7.72
CA TYR A 53 -9.34 -0.05 6.52
C TYR A 53 -8.15 0.77 6.03
N TYR A 54 -7.04 0.09 5.76
CA TYR A 54 -5.79 0.67 5.27
C TYR A 54 -5.57 0.17 3.85
N PHE A 55 -5.78 1.06 2.88
CA PHE A 55 -5.49 0.80 1.48
C PHE A 55 -4.07 1.29 1.17
N SER A 56 -3.16 0.36 0.91
CA SER A 56 -1.76 0.64 0.64
C SER A 56 -1.39 0.24 -0.79
N TYR A 57 -0.47 0.98 -1.39
CA TYR A 57 -0.18 0.88 -2.82
C TYR A 57 1.19 1.44 -3.18
N SER A 58 1.68 1.09 -4.35
CA SER A 58 2.89 1.65 -4.95
C SER A 58 2.56 2.90 -5.76
N THR A 59 3.45 3.89 -5.71
CA THR A 59 3.35 5.12 -6.52
C THR A 59 4.08 5.04 -7.85
N GLY A 60 4.79 3.94 -8.12
CA GLY A 60 5.43 3.66 -9.41
C GLY A 60 6.69 4.47 -9.64
N ASP A 61 6.59 5.54 -10.42
CA ASP A 61 7.70 6.40 -10.87
C ASP A 61 8.36 7.22 -9.75
N THR A 62 7.74 7.30 -8.59
CA THR A 62 8.30 7.92 -7.37
C THR A 62 8.71 6.89 -6.32
N HIS A 63 8.45 5.60 -6.59
CA HIS A 63 9.00 4.43 -5.90
C HIS A 63 8.60 4.26 -4.41
N PHE A 64 7.59 4.99 -3.93
CA PHE A 64 7.10 4.85 -2.57
C PHE A 64 6.08 3.72 -2.45
N ILE A 65 6.00 3.14 -1.25
CA ILE A 65 4.74 2.51 -0.81
C ILE A 65 4.01 3.52 0.06
N CYS A 66 2.81 3.90 -0.36
CA CYS A 66 1.94 4.82 0.35
C CYS A 66 0.72 4.08 0.93
N TYR A 67 -0.02 4.75 1.80
CA TYR A 67 -1.29 4.26 2.31
C TYR A 67 -2.32 5.36 2.50
N ALA A 68 -3.58 4.96 2.50
CA ALA A 68 -4.74 5.78 2.78
C ALA A 68 -5.70 5.02 3.71
N ILE A 69 -6.44 5.73 4.54
CA ILE A 69 -7.31 5.17 5.60
C ILE A 69 -8.77 5.48 5.28
N GLY A 70 -9.64 4.47 5.42
CA GLY A 70 -11.08 4.58 5.23
C GLY A 70 -11.86 3.82 6.29
N ASP A 71 -13.15 4.15 6.41
CA ASP A 71 -14.09 3.50 7.33
C ASP A 71 -14.74 2.24 6.76
N THR A 72 -14.70 2.08 5.44
CA THR A 72 -15.33 0.96 4.73
C THR A 72 -14.33 0.35 3.74
N PRO A 73 -14.53 -0.91 3.32
CA PRO A 73 -13.67 -1.50 2.29
C PRO A 73 -13.78 -0.76 0.94
N TYR A 74 -14.86 -0.02 0.70
CA TYR A 74 -15.11 0.71 -0.54
C TYR A 74 -14.57 2.14 -0.55
N GLY A 75 -14.05 2.63 0.58
CA GLY A 75 -13.61 4.02 0.72
C GLY A 75 -14.76 5.01 0.92
N PRO A 76 -14.55 6.30 0.58
CA PRO A 76 -13.27 6.86 0.08
C PRO A 76 -12.15 6.71 1.13
N PHE A 77 -10.90 6.74 0.67
CA PHE A 77 -9.72 6.63 1.55
C PHE A 77 -8.96 7.96 1.58
N THR A 78 -8.67 8.49 2.77
CA THR A 78 -7.84 9.69 2.94
C THR A 78 -6.38 9.30 3.05
N TYR A 79 -5.51 9.93 2.25
CA TYR A 79 -4.06 9.68 2.24
C TYR A 79 -3.45 9.85 3.63
N GLY A 80 -2.72 8.82 4.09
CA GLY A 80 -2.12 8.75 5.43
C GLY A 80 -0.59 8.91 5.45
N GLY A 81 0.06 8.88 4.29
CA GLY A 81 1.52 9.04 4.18
C GLY A 81 2.23 7.86 3.51
N LYS A 82 3.54 7.78 3.76
CA LYS A 82 4.44 6.76 3.22
C LYS A 82 4.66 5.65 4.23
N ILE A 83 4.54 4.39 3.80
CA ILE A 83 4.96 3.21 4.56
C ILE A 83 6.44 2.93 4.31
N LEU A 84 6.89 2.96 3.05
CA LEU A 84 8.24 2.54 2.66
C LEU A 84 8.87 3.56 1.71
N GLU A 85 10.07 4.00 2.06
CA GLU A 85 10.95 4.80 1.19
C GLU A 85 11.52 3.97 0.02
N PRO A 86 12.04 4.59 -1.05
CA PRO A 86 12.50 3.89 -2.25
C PRO A 86 13.53 2.79 -1.97
N VAL A 87 13.36 1.68 -2.69
CA VAL A 87 14.25 0.53 -2.65
C VAL A 87 15.18 0.50 -3.87
N VAL A 88 16.23 -0.31 -3.81
CA VAL A 88 17.10 -0.60 -4.95
C VAL A 88 16.30 -1.35 -6.02
N GLY A 89 16.36 -0.86 -7.26
CA GLY A 89 15.55 -1.34 -8.39
C GLY A 89 14.28 -0.51 -8.58
N TRP A 90 13.72 -0.50 -9.80
CA TRP A 90 12.64 0.43 -10.15
C TRP A 90 11.30 0.11 -9.48
N THR A 91 10.93 -1.17 -9.37
CA THR A 91 9.63 -1.57 -8.81
C THR A 91 9.68 -1.65 -7.29
N SER A 92 8.70 -1.07 -6.61
CA SER A 92 8.39 -1.33 -5.19
C SER A 92 7.01 -1.99 -5.09
N HIS A 93 6.91 -3.09 -4.34
CA HIS A 93 5.68 -3.84 -4.12
C HIS A 93 5.71 -4.43 -2.71
N HIS A 94 4.54 -4.62 -2.10
CA HIS A 94 4.46 -5.06 -0.71
C HIS A 94 3.20 -5.86 -0.37
N SER A 95 3.19 -6.40 0.84
CA SER A 95 1.99 -6.79 1.58
C SER A 95 2.18 -6.53 3.06
N ILE A 96 1.08 -6.35 3.79
CA ILE A 96 1.07 -6.11 5.24
C ILE A 96 0.26 -7.21 5.91
N CYS A 97 0.87 -7.88 6.88
CA CYS A 97 0.25 -8.99 7.59
C CYS A 97 0.59 -8.97 9.08
N LYS A 98 -0.39 -9.31 9.93
CA LYS A 98 -0.16 -9.56 11.35
C LYS A 98 0.23 -11.02 11.54
N VAL A 99 1.37 -11.28 12.16
CA VAL A 99 1.85 -12.62 12.49
C VAL A 99 2.12 -12.69 13.99
N GLY A 100 1.33 -13.50 14.71
CA GLY A 100 1.29 -13.45 16.16
C GLY A 100 0.78 -12.09 16.64
N ASP A 101 1.55 -11.41 17.48
CA ASP A 101 1.20 -10.09 18.02
C ASP A 101 1.82 -8.92 17.24
N ALA A 102 2.73 -9.19 16.29
CA ALA A 102 3.45 -8.19 15.53
C ALA A 102 2.89 -8.01 14.11
N TRP A 103 3.04 -6.80 13.57
CA TRP A 103 2.73 -6.49 12.18
C TRP A 103 4.02 -6.47 11.36
N TYR A 104 3.94 -6.97 10.13
CA TYR A 104 5.07 -7.05 9.23
C TYR A 104 4.74 -6.44 7.89
N LEU A 105 5.72 -5.71 7.35
CA LEU A 105 5.78 -5.33 5.96
C LEU A 105 6.65 -6.35 5.23
N PHE A 106 6.04 -7.09 4.31
CA PHE A 106 6.76 -7.87 3.30
C PHE A 106 6.93 -7.00 2.07
N TYR A 107 8.13 -6.94 1.52
CA TYR A 107 8.46 -6.13 0.35
C TYR A 107 9.58 -6.79 -0.45
N HIS A 108 10.02 -6.20 -1.56
CA HIS A 108 11.22 -6.67 -2.26
C HIS A 108 12.19 -5.54 -2.54
N ASP A 109 13.42 -5.89 -2.88
CA ASP A 109 14.32 -5.01 -3.61
C ASP A 109 15.19 -5.81 -4.60
N SER A 110 16.05 -5.12 -5.35
CA SER A 110 17.00 -5.70 -6.30
C SER A 110 18.44 -5.69 -5.75
N SER A 111 18.62 -5.67 -4.43
CA SER A 111 19.96 -5.58 -3.82
C SER A 111 20.79 -6.84 -4.07
N LEU A 112 20.18 -8.03 -3.98
CA LEU A 112 20.85 -9.32 -4.23
C LEU A 112 21.39 -9.42 -5.66
N SER A 113 20.66 -8.86 -6.63
CA SER A 113 21.05 -8.84 -8.04
C SER A 113 21.94 -7.64 -8.41
N LYS A 114 22.39 -6.84 -7.43
CA LYS A 114 23.19 -5.62 -7.64
C LYS A 114 22.47 -4.57 -8.51
N GLY A 115 21.15 -4.45 -8.35
CA GLY A 115 20.34 -3.41 -8.98
C GLY A 115 19.64 -3.82 -10.27
N VAL A 116 19.64 -5.11 -10.64
CA VAL A 116 18.91 -5.57 -11.84
C VAL A 116 17.41 -5.65 -11.53
N THR A 117 16.66 -4.64 -11.97
CA THR A 117 15.23 -4.43 -11.65
C THR A 117 14.33 -5.67 -11.82
N HIS A 118 14.57 -6.50 -12.83
CA HIS A 118 13.74 -7.69 -13.08
C HIS A 118 14.17 -8.93 -12.28
N LEU A 119 15.26 -8.84 -11.50
CA LEU A 119 15.77 -9.89 -10.61
C LEU A 119 15.68 -9.41 -9.16
N ARG A 120 14.56 -9.69 -8.50
CA ARG A 120 14.22 -9.16 -7.17
C ARG A 120 14.34 -10.24 -6.10
N SER A 121 14.47 -9.81 -4.85
CA SER A 121 14.47 -10.66 -3.67
C SER A 121 13.55 -10.07 -2.60
N VAL A 122 12.66 -10.91 -2.06
CA VAL A 122 11.73 -10.52 -0.99
C VAL A 122 12.49 -10.31 0.32
N LYS A 123 12.04 -9.34 1.11
CA LYS A 123 12.48 -8.96 2.45
C LYS A 123 11.27 -8.78 3.36
N VAL A 124 11.52 -8.75 4.65
CA VAL A 124 10.50 -8.50 5.67
C VAL A 124 11.08 -7.60 6.76
N THR A 125 10.26 -6.71 7.28
CA THR A 125 10.57 -5.89 8.45
C THR A 125 9.32 -5.72 9.31
N GLU A 126 9.50 -5.44 10.59
CA GLU A 126 8.40 -5.08 11.46
C GLU A 126 7.78 -3.74 11.02
N LEU A 127 6.45 -3.65 11.10
CA LEU A 127 5.66 -2.47 10.82
C LEU A 127 5.01 -1.99 12.11
N HIS A 128 5.08 -0.70 12.38
CA HIS A 128 4.52 -0.11 13.60
C HIS A 128 3.41 0.88 13.27
N HIS A 129 2.20 0.56 13.71
CA HIS A 129 1.11 1.53 13.84
C HIS A 129 1.33 2.39 15.08
N LEU A 130 1.22 3.72 14.92
CA LEU A 130 1.24 4.69 16.00
C LEU A 130 -0.12 4.76 16.70
N GLU A 131 -0.18 5.48 17.81
CA GLU A 131 -1.39 5.56 18.64
C GLU A 131 -2.60 6.14 17.88
N ASP A 132 -2.34 7.15 17.04
CA ASP A 132 -3.32 7.82 16.17
C ASP A 132 -3.74 6.97 14.96
N GLY A 133 -3.12 5.80 14.76
CA GLY A 133 -3.38 4.90 13.63
C GLY A 133 -2.44 5.11 12.44
N SER A 134 -1.66 6.18 12.40
CA SER A 134 -0.66 6.37 11.34
C SER A 134 0.41 5.26 11.37
N ILE A 135 1.07 5.02 10.24
CA ILE A 135 2.14 4.02 10.14
C ILE A 135 3.48 4.75 10.16
N LYS A 136 4.41 4.30 11.02
CA LYS A 136 5.78 4.80 11.03
C LYS A 136 6.48 4.42 9.71
N THR A 137 6.93 5.41 8.95
CA THR A 137 7.66 5.20 7.69
C THR A 137 8.95 4.42 7.92
N ILE A 138 9.21 3.47 7.02
CA ILE A 138 10.38 2.60 7.02
C ILE A 138 11.36 3.08 5.97
N ALA A 139 12.62 3.32 6.38
CA ALA A 139 13.74 3.49 5.47
C ALA A 139 14.44 2.14 5.26
N PRO A 140 14.45 1.56 4.04
CA PRO A 140 14.90 0.17 3.83
C PRO A 140 16.40 -0.07 4.09
N TYR A 141 17.19 0.99 4.26
CA TYR A 141 18.66 0.93 4.35
C TYR A 141 19.24 1.74 5.52
N SER A 142 18.41 2.26 6.43
CA SER A 142 18.92 2.92 7.64
C SER A 142 19.60 1.91 8.56
N LYS A 143 20.73 2.30 9.16
CA LYS A 143 21.51 1.51 10.11
C LYS A 143 20.87 1.49 11.49
#